data_AF-A0A1R2C8S9-F1
#
_entry.id   AF-A0A1R2C8S9-F1
#
_cell.length_a   1.000
_cell.length_b   1.000
_cell.length_c   1.000
_cell.angle_alpha   90.00
_cell.angle_beta   90.00
_cell.angle_gamma   90.00
#
_symmetry.space_group_name_H-M   'P 1'
#
loop_
_entity.id
_entity.type
_entity.pdbx_description
1 polymer ?
#
loop_
_entity_poly.entity_id
_entity_poly.type
_entity_poly.pdbx_seq_one_letter_code
_entity_poly.pdbx_strand_id
1 'polypeptide(L)'
;MAISSEKMNKIETLEDSLKKLHQNQEFTKKLYDERLERQKRIDQRELNHRQYLLHEMDFYESQKAIEANKKLEEKQLKLLKLSQKAEIRKERLKKIADQGILEQKKPLYIQMEENYKQNIIMPELEQKKAQIAKKKLLYQPLDHEELLDHMKKYKEIAKIEEFRRKKEMQKKEIEAELNMASSLYFSKFMLAVEQQEKKDKTDYEKAKHAAKFSTNKRMQYSKIVKEVFPPIIDERKRLDFSVDFVRKKPKKLIAAGQSLGSLPTKDGIFETEVKSLSEAAFKPHKWKKNPMVPDEKPKKAFVKIDYLTEKRKEREGKGLSTDQNVDWEKDINEGEMDKNKIEKIKAKAARIEQKALKQERLMNLVRNTSPKGLEAAGQVNDMIISSIKAKLAILEKVAPS
;
A
#
# COMPACT_ATOMS: atom_id res chain seq x y z
N MET A 1 -21.04 95.66 -20.37
CA MET A 1 -20.10 95.12 -19.36
C MET A 1 -20.51 93.74 -18.79
N ALA A 2 -21.44 92.99 -19.40
CA ALA A 2 -21.90 91.70 -18.86
C ALA A 2 -21.08 90.46 -19.30
N ILE A 3 -20.26 90.59 -20.36
CA ILE A 3 -19.49 89.47 -20.95
C ILE A 3 -18.28 89.04 -20.07
N SER A 4 -17.90 89.87 -19.08
CA SER A 4 -16.77 89.59 -18.17
C SER A 4 -17.12 88.57 -17.08
N SER A 5 -18.36 88.59 -16.57
CA SER A 5 -18.79 87.72 -15.46
C SER A 5 -18.95 86.25 -15.88
N GLU A 6 -19.54 85.97 -17.05
CA GLU A 6 -19.71 84.59 -17.52
C GLU A 6 -18.38 83.91 -17.85
N LYS A 7 -17.38 84.68 -18.30
CA LYS A 7 -16.03 84.15 -18.57
C LYS A 7 -15.28 83.84 -17.27
N MET A 8 -15.42 84.67 -16.23
CA MET A 8 -14.84 84.42 -14.90
C MET A 8 -15.45 83.17 -14.26
N ASN A 9 -16.79 83.02 -14.30
CA ASN A 9 -17.46 81.83 -13.76
C ASN A 9 -17.04 80.53 -14.49
N LYS A 10 -16.81 80.59 -15.80
CA LYS A 10 -16.30 79.44 -16.57
C LYS A 10 -14.86 79.06 -16.17
N ILE A 11 -14.01 80.05 -15.91
CA ILE A 11 -12.62 79.80 -15.46
C ILE A 11 -12.61 79.17 -14.06
N GLU A 12 -13.42 79.68 -13.12
CA GLU A 12 -13.55 79.11 -11.77
C GLU A 12 -14.05 77.65 -11.81
N THR A 13 -15.05 77.35 -12.65
CA THR A 13 -15.54 75.97 -12.81
C THR A 13 -14.49 75.01 -13.38
N LEU A 14 -13.60 75.50 -14.25
CA LEU A 14 -12.50 74.71 -14.80
C LEU A 14 -11.41 74.46 -13.75
N GLU A 15 -11.04 75.47 -12.97
CA GLU A 15 -10.08 75.33 -11.88
C GLU A 15 -10.57 74.34 -10.81
N ASP A 16 -11.85 74.38 -10.45
CA ASP A 16 -12.43 73.42 -9.52
C ASP A 16 -12.49 72.00 -10.09
N SER A 17 -12.71 71.85 -11.40
CA SER A 17 -12.65 70.55 -12.06
C SER A 17 -11.24 69.97 -12.05
N LEU A 18 -10.20 70.80 -12.24
CA LEU A 18 -8.80 70.40 -12.18
C LEU A 18 -8.39 70.02 -10.75
N LYS A 19 -8.82 70.80 -9.74
CA LYS A 19 -8.60 70.46 -8.32
C LYS A 19 -9.25 69.13 -7.95
N LYS A 20 -10.48 68.87 -8.38
CA LYS A 20 -11.17 67.57 -8.16
C LYS A 20 -10.45 66.42 -8.86
N LEU A 21 -9.95 66.63 -10.08
CA LEU A 21 -9.18 65.62 -10.81
C LEU A 21 -7.87 65.29 -10.06
N HIS A 22 -7.16 66.30 -9.57
CA HIS A 22 -5.94 66.11 -8.77
C HIS A 22 -6.23 65.35 -7.46
N GLN A 23 -7.29 65.73 -6.73
CA GLN A 23 -7.72 65.04 -5.51
C GLN A 23 -8.08 63.56 -5.79
N ASN A 24 -8.76 63.27 -6.90
CA ASN A 24 -9.07 61.90 -7.30
C ASN A 24 -7.79 61.10 -7.66
N GLN A 25 -6.81 61.73 -8.31
CA GLN A 25 -5.52 61.10 -8.58
C GLN A 25 -4.74 60.79 -7.30
N GLU A 26 -4.73 61.69 -6.32
CA GLU A 26 -4.12 61.43 -5.01
C GLU A 26 -4.86 60.34 -4.24
N PHE A 27 -6.19 60.34 -4.27
CA PHE A 27 -7.00 59.33 -3.60
C PHE A 27 -6.79 57.94 -4.20
N THR A 28 -6.72 57.82 -5.53
CA THR A 28 -6.43 56.54 -6.20
C THR A 28 -5.02 56.03 -5.90
N LYS A 29 -4.02 56.92 -5.81
CA LYS A 29 -2.67 56.56 -5.34
C LYS A 29 -2.70 56.03 -3.90
N LYS A 30 -3.38 56.71 -2.97
CA LYS A 30 -3.54 56.26 -1.58
C LYS A 30 -4.19 54.87 -1.49
N LEU A 31 -5.25 54.61 -2.27
CA LEU A 31 -5.90 53.30 -2.31
C LEU A 31 -4.98 52.21 -2.86
N TYR A 32 -4.15 52.54 -3.84
CA TYR A 32 -3.16 51.61 -4.40
C TYR A 32 -2.09 51.24 -3.37
N ASP A 33 -1.54 52.24 -2.68
CA ASP A 33 -0.54 52.05 -1.63
C ASP A 33 -1.11 51.26 -0.44
N GLU A 34 -2.33 51.56 0.00
CA GLU A 34 -3.04 50.82 1.05
C GLU A 34 -3.25 49.35 0.66
N ARG A 35 -3.60 49.08 -0.61
CA ARG A 35 -3.74 47.72 -1.14
C ARG A 35 -2.40 46.96 -1.11
N LEU A 36 -1.30 47.63 -1.48
CA LEU A 36 0.05 47.08 -1.44
C LEU A 36 0.49 46.75 -0.01
N GLU A 37 0.25 47.66 0.94
CA GLU A 37 0.55 47.42 2.36
C GLU A 37 -0.29 46.30 2.97
N ARG A 38 -1.57 46.23 2.59
CA ARG A 38 -2.45 45.12 3.01
C ARG A 38 -1.93 43.79 2.47
N GLN A 39 -1.48 43.75 1.22
CA GLN A 39 -0.88 42.55 0.64
C GLN A 39 0.39 42.14 1.40
N LYS A 40 1.32 43.09 1.65
CA LYS A 40 2.53 42.83 2.45
C LYS A 40 2.22 42.26 3.85
N ARG A 41 1.18 42.77 4.51
CA ARG A 41 0.73 42.26 5.81
C ARG A 41 0.18 40.83 5.73
N ILE A 42 -0.52 40.50 4.64
CA ILE A 42 -1.00 39.13 4.39
C ILE A 42 0.20 38.20 4.16
N ASP A 43 1.11 38.57 3.26
CA ASP A 43 2.30 37.78 2.93
C ASP A 43 3.18 37.52 4.17
N GLN A 44 3.36 38.54 5.03
CA GLN A 44 4.08 38.39 6.30
C GLN A 44 3.38 37.43 7.28
N ARG A 45 2.05 37.47 7.38
CA ARG A 45 1.30 36.53 8.22
C ARG A 45 1.40 35.10 7.70
N GLU A 46 1.33 34.91 6.39
CA GLU A 46 1.50 33.61 5.75
C GLU A 46 2.91 33.05 5.97
N LEU A 47 3.93 33.90 5.85
CA LEU A 47 5.32 33.51 6.10
C LEU A 47 5.54 33.10 7.56
N ASN A 48 5.04 33.89 8.52
CA ASN A 48 5.12 33.56 9.95
C ASN A 48 4.37 32.27 10.26
N HIS A 49 3.19 32.06 9.66
CA HIS A 49 2.43 30.83 9.84
C HIS A 49 3.17 29.62 9.28
N ARG A 50 3.81 29.76 8.11
CA ARG A 50 4.62 28.70 7.51
C ARG A 50 5.84 28.35 8.37
N GLN A 51 6.52 29.35 8.94
CA GLN A 51 7.62 29.12 9.88
C GLN A 51 7.17 28.39 11.14
N TYR A 52 6.02 28.78 11.70
CA TYR A 52 5.43 28.11 12.85
C TYR A 52 5.15 26.62 12.56
N LEU A 53 4.53 26.32 11.42
CA LEU A 53 4.25 24.94 11.00
C LEU A 53 5.52 24.10 10.82
N LEU A 54 6.58 24.68 10.26
CA LEU A 54 7.88 24.01 10.14
C LEU A 54 8.46 23.67 11.51
N HIS A 55 8.45 24.62 12.44
CA HIS A 55 8.93 24.39 13.80
C HIS A 55 8.11 23.32 14.54
N GLU A 56 6.79 23.29 14.35
CA GLU A 56 5.92 22.27 14.93
C GLU A 56 6.22 20.87 14.36
N MET A 57 6.50 20.78 13.06
CA MET A 57 6.93 19.54 12.42
C MET A 57 8.28 19.04 12.96
N ASP A 58 9.28 19.92 13.06
CA ASP A 58 10.61 19.58 13.58
C ASP A 58 10.55 19.12 15.05
N PHE A 59 9.73 19.78 15.86
CA PHE A 59 9.48 19.38 17.24
C PHE A 59 8.88 17.98 17.34
N TYR A 60 7.89 17.68 16.50
CA TYR A 60 7.26 16.36 16.45
C TYR A 60 8.23 15.26 15.99
N GLU A 61 9.05 15.54 14.97
CA GLU A 61 10.07 14.59 14.49
C GLU A 61 11.14 14.33 15.55
N SER A 62 11.57 15.37 16.27
CA SER A 62 12.51 15.24 17.40
C SER A 62 11.95 14.38 18.52
N GLN A 63 10.69 14.59 18.94
CA GLN A 63 10.06 13.73 19.95
C GLN A 63 9.98 12.27 19.50
N LYS A 64 9.60 12.04 18.24
CA LYS A 64 9.51 10.70 17.68
C LYS A 64 10.87 10.00 17.63
N ALA A 65 11.94 10.73 17.32
CA ALA A 65 13.31 10.22 17.34
C ALA A 65 13.76 9.85 18.77
N ILE A 66 13.45 10.69 19.75
CA ILE A 66 13.76 10.42 21.17
C ILE A 66 13.03 9.16 21.65
N GLU A 67 11.74 9.01 21.34
CA GLU A 67 11.00 7.79 21.67
C GLU A 67 11.55 6.54 20.99
N ALA A 68 11.96 6.64 19.72
CA ALA A 68 12.55 5.55 18.98
C ALA A 68 13.86 5.09 19.63
N ASN A 69 14.70 6.04 20.05
CA ASN A 69 15.96 5.76 20.73
C ASN A 69 15.73 5.12 22.10
N LYS A 70 14.80 5.64 22.92
CA LYS A 70 14.41 5.00 24.20
C LYS A 70 13.96 3.55 24.00
N LYS A 71 13.12 3.28 23.00
CA LYS A 71 12.67 1.92 22.66
C LYS A 71 13.82 1.02 22.21
N LEU A 72 14.84 1.57 21.57
CA LEU A 72 16.02 0.82 21.12
C LEU A 72 16.92 0.48 22.32
N GLU A 73 17.18 1.43 23.20
CA GLU A 73 17.93 1.23 24.45
C GLU A 73 17.27 0.16 25.34
N GLU A 74 15.94 0.23 25.51
CA GLU A 74 15.20 -0.79 26.27
C GLU A 74 15.35 -2.20 25.68
N LYS A 75 15.39 -2.31 24.34
CA LYS A 75 15.59 -3.59 23.65
C LYS A 75 17.00 -4.12 23.88
N GLN A 76 18.02 -3.27 23.79
CA GLN A 76 19.40 -3.64 24.06
C GLN A 76 19.57 -4.10 25.52
N LEU A 77 18.97 -3.39 26.47
CA LEU A 77 19.02 -3.74 27.88
C LEU A 77 18.31 -5.06 28.19
N LYS A 78 17.18 -5.34 27.51
CA LYS A 78 16.51 -6.65 27.58
C LYS A 78 17.36 -7.78 26.99
N LEU A 79 18.05 -7.53 25.88
CA LEU A 79 18.97 -8.49 25.25
C LEU A 79 20.14 -8.84 26.19
N LEU A 80 20.75 -7.84 26.83
CA LEU A 80 21.81 -8.04 27.81
C LEU A 80 21.33 -8.88 28.99
N LYS A 81 20.16 -8.57 29.57
CA LYS A 81 19.57 -9.37 30.66
C LYS A 81 19.31 -10.82 30.25
N LEU A 82 18.89 -11.07 29.00
CA LEU A 82 18.69 -12.43 28.49
C LEU A 82 20.03 -13.17 28.31
N SER A 83 21.06 -12.49 27.80
CA SER A 83 22.39 -13.08 27.65
C SER A 83 22.99 -13.49 29.00
N GLN A 84 22.94 -12.62 30.01
CA GLN A 84 23.40 -12.92 31.37
C GLN A 84 22.64 -14.10 31.97
N LYS A 85 21.31 -14.17 31.80
CA LYS A 85 20.51 -15.32 32.25
C LYS A 85 20.91 -16.61 31.54
N ALA A 86 21.23 -16.55 30.25
CA ALA A 86 21.67 -17.70 29.48
C ALA A 86 23.06 -18.18 29.93
N GLU A 87 23.98 -17.27 30.23
CA GLU A 87 25.31 -17.58 30.78
C GLU A 87 25.21 -18.23 32.16
N ILE A 88 24.43 -17.65 33.09
CA ILE A 88 24.17 -18.23 34.41
C ILE A 88 23.58 -19.64 34.28
N ARG A 89 22.66 -19.85 33.32
CA ARG A 89 22.09 -21.19 33.06
C ARG A 89 23.14 -22.15 32.54
N LYS A 90 24.01 -21.70 31.63
CA LYS A 90 25.11 -22.50 31.07
C LYS A 90 26.12 -22.89 32.16
N GLU A 91 26.46 -21.97 33.05
CA GLU A 91 27.32 -22.25 34.20
C GLU A 91 26.68 -23.22 35.18
N ARG A 92 25.38 -23.07 35.48
CA ARG A 92 24.65 -24.05 36.31
C ARG A 92 24.67 -25.44 35.69
N LEU A 93 24.42 -25.54 34.38
CA LEU A 93 24.47 -26.82 33.66
C LEU A 93 25.88 -27.42 33.65
N LYS A 94 26.92 -26.60 33.49
CA LYS A 94 28.32 -27.04 33.63
C LYS A 94 28.58 -27.55 35.04
N LYS A 95 28.23 -26.81 36.09
CA LYS A 95 28.39 -27.26 37.49
C LYS A 95 27.66 -28.58 37.76
N ILE A 96 26.48 -28.79 37.19
CA ILE A 96 25.74 -30.05 37.31
C ILE A 96 26.45 -31.20 36.57
N ALA A 97 26.97 -30.93 35.36
CA ALA A 97 27.74 -31.90 34.58
C ALA A 97 29.08 -32.25 35.25
N ASP A 98 29.80 -31.26 35.78
CA ASP A 98 31.10 -31.37 36.45
C ASP A 98 30.96 -32.04 37.83
N GLN A 99 29.81 -31.89 38.50
CA GLN A 99 29.48 -32.61 39.73
C GLN A 99 29.28 -34.11 39.51
N GLY A 100 29.30 -34.59 38.27
CA GLY A 100 29.30 -36.03 37.97
C GLY A 100 28.16 -36.75 38.65
N ILE A 101 26.99 -36.10 38.76
CA ILE A 101 25.78 -36.76 39.24
C ILE A 101 25.45 -37.79 38.17
N LEU A 102 25.97 -39.01 38.35
CA LEU A 102 25.48 -40.19 37.66
C LEU A 102 23.97 -40.13 37.81
N GLU A 103 23.28 -39.95 36.68
CA GLU A 103 21.84 -40.12 36.61
C GLU A 103 21.55 -41.56 37.00
N GLN A 104 21.45 -41.82 38.30
CA GLN A 104 20.85 -43.03 38.81
C GLN A 104 19.45 -43.00 38.25
N LYS A 105 19.19 -43.88 37.26
CA LYS A 105 17.89 -44.01 36.64
C LYS A 105 16.88 -44.17 37.76
N LYS A 106 16.04 -43.15 37.96
CA LYS A 106 15.01 -43.17 38.99
C LYS A 106 14.21 -44.47 38.79
N PRO A 107 13.90 -45.22 39.86
CA PRO A 107 13.13 -46.45 39.73
C PRO A 107 11.80 -46.17 39.01
N LEU A 108 11.33 -47.15 38.25
CA LEU A 108 10.24 -46.99 37.27
C LEU A 108 8.96 -46.37 37.87
N TYR A 109 8.63 -46.69 39.12
CA TYR A 109 7.45 -46.13 39.80
C TYR A 109 7.55 -44.60 40.00
N ILE A 110 8.75 -44.08 40.27
CA ILE A 110 8.99 -42.64 40.38
C ILE A 110 8.86 -41.97 39.01
N GLN A 111 9.33 -42.63 37.95
CA GLN A 111 9.17 -42.12 36.58
C GLN A 111 7.69 -42.09 36.16
N MET A 112 6.91 -43.11 36.54
CA MET A 112 5.47 -43.13 36.28
C MET A 112 4.73 -42.05 37.06
N GLU A 113 5.08 -41.83 38.34
CA GLU A 113 4.51 -40.73 39.12
C GLU A 113 4.88 -39.36 38.55
N GLU A 114 6.14 -39.15 38.14
CA GLU A 114 6.58 -37.90 37.52
C GLU A 114 5.85 -37.66 36.20
N ASN A 115 5.67 -38.70 35.37
CA ASN A 115 4.90 -38.62 34.14
C ASN A 115 3.40 -38.33 34.42
N TYR A 116 2.81 -38.94 35.44
CA TYR A 116 1.43 -38.66 35.84
C TYR A 116 1.28 -37.21 36.34
N LYS A 117 2.22 -36.76 37.17
CA LYS A 117 2.28 -35.38 37.66
C LYS A 117 2.43 -34.38 36.51
N GLN A 118 3.31 -34.64 35.56
CA GLN A 118 3.59 -33.74 34.44
C GLN A 118 2.51 -33.72 33.36
N ASN A 119 1.94 -34.87 33.02
CA ASN A 119 1.01 -34.99 31.88
C ASN A 119 -0.45 -34.88 32.27
N ILE A 120 -0.81 -35.14 33.53
CA ILE A 120 -2.21 -35.17 33.98
C ILE A 120 -2.45 -34.10 35.06
N ILE A 121 -1.72 -34.14 36.17
CA ILE A 121 -1.96 -33.21 37.28
C ILE A 121 -1.59 -31.76 36.91
N MET A 122 -0.44 -31.55 36.26
CA MET A 122 0.04 -30.20 35.92
C MET A 122 -0.88 -29.47 34.93
N PRO A 123 -1.36 -30.11 33.83
CA PRO A 123 -2.32 -29.48 32.92
C PRO A 123 -3.64 -29.13 33.60
N GLU A 124 -4.17 -29.99 34.47
CA GLU A 124 -5.40 -29.69 35.21
C GLU A 124 -5.22 -28.52 36.19
N LEU A 125 -4.07 -28.46 36.87
CA LEU A 125 -3.73 -27.33 37.75
C LEU A 125 -3.56 -26.04 36.95
N GLU A 126 -2.96 -26.10 35.77
CA GLU A 126 -2.82 -24.95 34.89
C GLU A 126 -4.19 -24.47 34.39
N GLN A 127 -5.08 -25.39 34.00
CA GLN A 127 -6.47 -25.06 33.65
C GLN A 127 -7.21 -24.42 34.84
N LYS A 128 -7.10 -24.97 36.05
CA LYS A 128 -7.71 -24.40 37.26
C LYS A 128 -7.14 -23.02 37.59
N LYS A 129 -5.81 -22.84 37.50
CA LYS A 129 -5.17 -21.52 37.67
C LYS A 129 -5.65 -20.52 36.63
N ALA A 130 -5.77 -20.93 35.37
CA ALA A 130 -6.29 -20.09 34.31
C ALA A 130 -7.76 -19.71 34.54
N GLN A 131 -8.60 -20.64 35.03
CA GLN A 131 -9.99 -20.35 35.41
C GLN A 131 -10.06 -19.38 36.59
N ILE A 132 -9.23 -19.55 37.62
CA ILE A 132 -9.15 -18.63 38.76
C ILE A 132 -8.67 -17.25 38.30
N ALA A 133 -7.66 -17.18 37.42
CA ALA A 133 -7.18 -15.91 36.87
C ALA A 133 -8.27 -15.19 36.07
N LYS A 134 -9.04 -15.91 35.25
CA LYS A 134 -10.21 -15.36 34.55
C LYS A 134 -11.27 -14.83 35.51
N LYS A 135 -11.56 -15.57 36.58
CA LYS A 135 -12.49 -15.12 37.63
C LYS A 135 -11.95 -13.87 38.35
N LYS A 136 -10.68 -13.86 38.73
CA LYS A 136 -10.04 -12.71 39.37
C LYS A 136 -10.11 -11.46 38.49
N LEU A 137 -9.87 -11.60 37.19
CA LEU A 137 -9.99 -10.50 36.23
C LEU A 137 -11.44 -10.00 36.11
N LEU A 138 -12.43 -10.90 36.08
CA LEU A 138 -13.85 -10.55 35.97
C LEU A 138 -14.37 -9.83 37.23
N TYR A 139 -13.91 -10.25 38.41
CA TYR A 139 -14.29 -9.68 39.70
C TYR A 139 -13.28 -8.65 40.22
N GLN A 140 -12.31 -8.25 39.40
CA GLN A 140 -11.40 -7.17 39.77
C GLN A 140 -12.21 -5.88 39.78
N PRO A 141 -12.20 -5.11 40.89
CA PRO A 141 -12.83 -3.80 40.90
C PRO A 141 -12.21 -2.97 39.78
N LEU A 142 -13.06 -2.36 38.97
CA LEU A 142 -12.63 -1.46 37.90
C LEU A 142 -11.88 -0.29 38.54
N ASP A 143 -10.68 -0.02 38.03
CA ASP A 143 -9.91 1.11 38.49
C ASP A 143 -10.64 2.40 38.11
N HIS A 144 -10.78 3.31 39.09
CA HIS A 144 -11.54 4.54 38.90
C HIS A 144 -10.88 5.45 37.87
N GLU A 145 -9.55 5.45 37.82
CA GLU A 145 -8.78 6.23 36.84
C GLU A 145 -9.00 5.73 35.41
N GLU A 146 -8.97 4.41 35.20
CA GLU A 146 -9.25 3.79 33.90
C GLU A 146 -10.68 4.10 33.42
N LEU A 147 -11.65 4.08 34.33
CA LEU A 147 -13.04 4.44 34.03
C LEU A 147 -13.16 5.90 33.59
N LEU A 148 -12.50 6.82 34.30
CA LEU A 148 -12.49 8.24 33.96
C LEU A 148 -11.85 8.48 32.60
N ASP A 149 -10.74 7.82 32.30
CA ASP A 149 -10.07 7.94 31.01
C ASP A 149 -10.89 7.34 29.87
N HIS A 150 -11.58 6.22 30.11
CA HIS A 150 -12.53 5.67 29.15
C HIS A 150 -13.69 6.65 28.90
N MET A 151 -14.21 7.29 29.95
CA MET A 151 -15.25 8.31 29.82
C MET A 151 -14.77 9.53 29.03
N LYS A 152 -13.54 9.99 29.23
CA LYS A 152 -12.94 11.08 28.43
C LYS A 152 -12.82 10.68 26.97
N LYS A 153 -12.25 9.50 26.67
CA LYS A 153 -12.13 8.96 25.30
C LYS A 153 -13.48 8.84 24.63
N TYR A 154 -14.50 8.34 25.35
CA TYR A 154 -15.85 8.25 24.82
C TYR A 154 -16.43 9.63 24.47
N LYS A 155 -16.26 10.63 25.34
CA LYS A 155 -16.68 12.02 25.06
C LYS A 155 -15.95 12.62 23.87
N GLU A 156 -14.65 12.34 23.70
CA GLU A 156 -13.88 12.78 22.54
C GLU A 156 -14.37 12.13 21.25
N ILE A 157 -14.60 10.82 21.26
CA ILE A 157 -15.15 10.08 20.12
C ILE A 157 -16.53 10.63 19.75
N ALA A 158 -17.40 10.85 20.74
CA ALA A 158 -18.72 11.44 20.51
C ALA A 158 -18.63 12.83 19.86
N LYS A 159 -17.74 13.71 20.34
CA LYS A 159 -17.49 15.03 19.72
C LYS A 159 -16.99 14.91 18.29
N ILE A 160 -16.08 13.98 18.01
CA ILE A 160 -15.55 13.73 16.66
C ILE A 160 -16.67 13.25 15.73
N GLU A 161 -17.52 12.34 16.19
CA GLU A 161 -18.65 11.85 15.41
C GLU A 161 -19.69 12.94 15.15
N GLU A 162 -20.02 13.76 16.15
CA GLU A 162 -20.91 14.90 15.96
C GLU A 162 -20.36 15.90 14.94
N PHE A 163 -19.06 16.22 15.03
CA PHE A 163 -18.40 17.08 14.05
C PHE A 163 -18.43 16.48 12.64
N ARG A 164 -18.16 15.18 12.53
CA ARG A 164 -18.23 14.45 11.26
C ARG A 164 -19.65 14.48 10.68
N ARG A 165 -20.68 14.24 11.50
CA ARG A 165 -22.10 14.32 11.10
C ARG A 165 -22.45 15.73 10.61
N LYS A 166 -22.06 16.78 11.35
CA LYS A 166 -22.29 18.18 10.93
C LYS A 166 -21.62 18.49 9.59
N LYS A 167 -20.36 18.07 9.41
CA LYS A 167 -19.63 18.27 8.15
C LYS A 167 -20.27 17.50 6.99
N GLU A 168 -20.77 16.28 7.24
CA GLU A 168 -21.49 15.50 6.24
C GLU A 168 -22.82 16.15 5.86
N MET A 169 -23.57 16.70 6.82
CA MET A 169 -24.79 17.46 6.56
C MET A 169 -24.51 18.70 5.71
N GLN A 170 -23.50 19.51 6.08
CA GLN A 170 -23.08 20.66 5.27
C GLN A 170 -22.66 20.27 3.86
N LYS A 171 -21.94 19.15 3.72
CA LYS A 171 -21.55 18.64 2.40
C LYS A 171 -22.77 18.24 1.58
N LYS A 172 -23.76 17.57 2.20
CA LYS A 172 -25.02 17.21 1.55
C LYS A 172 -25.84 18.43 1.14
N GLU A 173 -25.84 19.49 1.96
CA GLU A 173 -26.48 20.77 1.63
C GLU A 173 -25.82 21.39 0.39
N ILE A 174 -24.48 21.49 0.37
CA ILE A 174 -23.73 22.01 -0.80
C ILE A 174 -23.96 21.14 -2.04
N GLU A 175 -23.94 19.81 -1.90
CA GLU A 175 -24.23 18.89 -3.01
C GLU A 175 -25.68 19.03 -3.49
N ALA A 176 -26.64 19.23 -2.59
CA ALA A 176 -28.04 19.45 -2.94
C ALA A 176 -28.22 20.79 -3.67
N GLU A 177 -27.58 21.87 -3.22
CA GLU A 177 -27.58 23.16 -3.89
C GLU A 177 -26.96 23.06 -5.29
N LEU A 178 -25.83 22.36 -5.42
CA LEU A 178 -25.16 22.14 -6.70
C LEU A 178 -25.99 21.25 -7.63
N ASN A 179 -26.67 20.24 -7.09
CA ASN A 179 -27.59 19.39 -7.85
C ASN A 179 -28.85 20.15 -8.28
N MET A 180 -29.40 21.03 -7.43
CA MET A 180 -30.53 21.89 -7.79
C MET A 180 -30.15 22.87 -8.88
N ALA A 181 -29.01 23.56 -8.74
CA ALA A 181 -28.48 24.48 -9.72
C ALA A 181 -28.10 23.81 -11.05
N SER A 182 -27.53 22.59 -10.99
CA SER A 182 -27.21 21.82 -12.20
C SER A 182 -28.45 21.21 -12.86
N SER A 183 -29.52 20.88 -12.12
CA SER A 183 -30.76 20.30 -12.66
C SER A 183 -31.40 21.16 -13.76
N LEU A 184 -31.23 22.48 -13.68
CA LEU A 184 -31.70 23.46 -14.66
C LEU A 184 -30.94 23.42 -15.99
N TYR A 185 -29.75 22.78 -16.03
CA TYR A 185 -28.85 22.75 -17.19
C TYR A 185 -28.50 21.33 -17.68
N PHE A 186 -29.29 20.30 -17.33
CA PHE A 186 -29.02 18.96 -17.85
C PHE A 186 -29.39 18.85 -19.33
N SER A 187 -28.37 18.69 -20.17
CA SER A 187 -28.53 18.22 -21.55
C SER A 187 -29.17 16.83 -21.56
N LYS A 188 -30.05 16.56 -22.54
CA LYS A 188 -30.68 15.23 -22.75
C LYS A 188 -29.65 14.09 -22.77
N PHE A 189 -28.43 14.37 -23.21
CA PHE A 189 -27.32 13.43 -23.17
C PHE A 189 -26.91 13.04 -21.75
N MET A 190 -26.79 14.00 -20.83
CA MET A 190 -26.45 13.70 -19.44
C MET A 190 -27.53 12.90 -18.73
N LEU A 191 -28.81 13.17 -19.01
CA LEU A 191 -29.91 12.35 -18.49
C LEU A 191 -29.84 10.90 -18.98
N ALA A 192 -29.47 10.69 -20.25
CA ALA A 192 -29.28 9.34 -20.79
C ALA A 192 -28.09 8.62 -20.11
N VAL A 193 -26.98 9.32 -19.87
CA VAL A 193 -25.82 8.79 -19.14
C VAL A 193 -26.20 8.41 -17.71
N GLU A 194 -26.92 9.28 -16.99
CA GLU A 194 -27.35 9.01 -15.62
C GLU A 194 -28.31 7.80 -15.54
N GLN A 195 -29.24 7.67 -16.50
CA GLN A 195 -30.11 6.51 -16.60
C GLN A 195 -29.33 5.23 -16.89
N GLN A 196 -28.29 5.30 -17.71
CA GLN A 196 -27.42 4.17 -18.01
C GLN A 196 -26.62 3.75 -16.77
N GLU A 197 -26.02 4.70 -16.05
CA GLU A 197 -25.29 4.42 -14.81
C GLU A 197 -26.21 3.79 -13.74
N LYS A 198 -27.46 4.27 -13.62
CA LYS A 198 -28.46 3.66 -12.72
C LYS A 198 -28.76 2.21 -13.12
N LYS A 199 -28.95 1.93 -14.41
CA LYS A 199 -29.17 0.56 -14.90
C LYS A 199 -27.97 -0.34 -14.60
N ASP A 200 -26.76 0.10 -14.96
CA ASP A 200 -25.52 -0.64 -14.73
C ASP A 200 -25.32 -0.96 -13.24
N LYS A 201 -25.62 0.00 -12.36
CA LYS A 201 -25.55 -0.20 -10.91
C LYS A 201 -26.55 -1.26 -10.43
N THR A 202 -27.80 -1.20 -10.89
CA THR A 202 -28.81 -2.21 -10.52
C THR A 202 -28.46 -3.59 -11.04
N ASP A 203 -27.91 -3.69 -12.25
CA ASP A 203 -27.53 -4.98 -12.84
C ASP A 203 -26.29 -5.56 -12.15
N TYR A 204 -25.35 -4.72 -11.74
CA TYR A 204 -24.23 -5.13 -10.90
C TYR A 204 -24.68 -5.68 -9.54
N GLU A 205 -25.65 -5.03 -8.88
CA GLU A 205 -26.21 -5.51 -7.61
C GLU A 205 -26.94 -6.84 -7.77
N LYS A 206 -27.74 -6.99 -8.83
CA LYS A 206 -28.39 -8.27 -9.19
C LYS A 206 -27.37 -9.38 -9.45
N ALA A 207 -26.31 -9.10 -10.22
CA ALA A 207 -25.24 -10.05 -10.51
C ALA A 207 -24.51 -10.48 -9.23
N LYS A 208 -24.22 -9.53 -8.32
CA LYS A 208 -23.61 -9.81 -7.02
C LYS A 208 -24.50 -10.68 -6.15
N HIS A 209 -25.81 -10.43 -6.14
CA HIS A 209 -26.75 -11.25 -5.39
C HIS A 209 -26.87 -12.67 -5.98
N ALA A 210 -26.94 -12.80 -7.31
CA ALA A 210 -26.94 -14.09 -8.00
C ALA A 210 -25.66 -14.89 -7.73
N ALA A 211 -24.49 -14.23 -7.71
CA ALA A 211 -23.22 -14.86 -7.36
C ALA A 211 -23.25 -15.41 -5.92
N LYS A 212 -23.67 -14.59 -4.93
CA LYS A 212 -23.83 -15.03 -3.54
C LYS A 212 -24.79 -16.21 -3.39
N PHE A 213 -25.90 -16.18 -4.12
CA PHE A 213 -26.86 -17.27 -4.12
C PHE A 213 -26.25 -18.56 -4.69
N SER A 214 -25.49 -18.47 -5.80
CA SER A 214 -24.79 -19.62 -6.39
C SER A 214 -23.72 -20.21 -5.46
N THR A 215 -22.98 -19.37 -4.73
CA THR A 215 -21.99 -19.82 -3.75
C THR A 215 -22.67 -20.52 -2.58
N ASN A 216 -23.80 -20.00 -2.10
CA ASN A 216 -24.55 -20.62 -1.02
C ASN A 216 -25.10 -22.00 -1.45
N LYS A 217 -25.63 -22.12 -2.67
CA LYS A 217 -26.04 -23.42 -3.25
C LYS A 217 -24.88 -24.41 -3.30
N ARG A 218 -23.70 -23.99 -3.76
CA ARG A 218 -22.50 -24.84 -3.80
C ARG A 218 -22.07 -25.27 -2.40
N MET A 219 -22.14 -24.38 -1.41
CA MET A 219 -21.80 -24.69 -0.02
C MET A 219 -22.80 -25.68 0.60
N GLN A 220 -24.09 -25.48 0.37
CA GLN A 220 -25.14 -26.41 0.80
C GLN A 220 -24.96 -27.78 0.16
N TYR A 221 -24.76 -27.84 -1.15
CA TYR A 221 -24.48 -29.10 -1.85
C TYR A 221 -23.20 -29.76 -1.32
N SER A 222 -22.12 -28.99 -1.12
CA SER A 222 -20.89 -29.51 -0.54
C SER A 222 -21.10 -30.09 0.86
N LYS A 223 -21.96 -29.46 1.67
CA LYS A 223 -22.31 -29.96 3.00
C LYS A 223 -23.06 -31.28 2.90
N ILE A 224 -24.09 -31.35 2.06
CA ILE A 224 -24.87 -32.57 1.81
C ILE A 224 -23.98 -33.69 1.28
N VAL A 225 -23.09 -33.42 0.32
CA VAL A 225 -22.15 -34.41 -0.21
C VAL A 225 -21.23 -34.95 0.88
N LYS A 226 -20.74 -34.10 1.79
CA LYS A 226 -19.92 -34.55 2.93
C LYS A 226 -20.71 -35.39 3.93
N GLU A 227 -22.00 -35.13 4.08
CA GLU A 227 -22.89 -35.89 4.97
C GLU A 227 -23.27 -37.26 4.36
N VAL A 228 -23.60 -37.29 3.06
CA VAL A 228 -24.00 -38.52 2.34
C VAL A 228 -22.81 -39.40 1.98
N PHE A 229 -21.67 -38.77 1.64
CA PHE A 229 -20.44 -39.44 1.26
C PHE A 229 -19.31 -39.05 2.23
N PRO A 230 -19.37 -39.52 3.49
CA PRO A 230 -18.25 -39.33 4.40
C PRO A 230 -17.01 -39.98 3.78
N PRO A 231 -15.83 -39.32 3.85
CA PRO A 231 -14.62 -39.89 3.30
C PRO A 231 -14.30 -41.21 4.01
N ILE A 232 -14.16 -42.27 3.24
CA ILE A 232 -13.72 -43.58 3.76
C ILE A 232 -12.22 -43.43 4.04
N ILE A 233 -11.87 -43.28 5.31
CA ILE A 233 -10.48 -43.20 5.76
C ILE A 233 -10.03 -44.62 6.13
N ASP A 234 -9.10 -45.18 5.36
CA ASP A 234 -8.41 -46.42 5.73
C ASP A 234 -7.82 -46.31 7.15
N GLU A 235 -7.98 -47.35 7.97
CA GLU A 235 -7.49 -47.38 9.36
C GLU A 235 -6.00 -47.02 9.48
N ARG A 236 -5.20 -47.42 8.48
CA ARG A 236 -3.77 -47.08 8.39
C ARG A 236 -3.53 -45.57 8.24
N LYS A 237 -4.35 -44.87 7.46
CA LYS A 237 -4.26 -43.41 7.28
C LYS A 237 -4.87 -42.65 8.46
N ARG A 238 -5.78 -43.26 9.22
CA ARG A 238 -6.36 -42.66 10.43
C ARG A 238 -5.30 -42.39 11.51
N LEU A 239 -4.28 -43.24 11.60
CA LEU A 239 -3.09 -43.04 12.44
C LEU A 239 -2.27 -41.80 12.01
N ASP A 240 -2.12 -41.55 10.71
CA ASP A 240 -1.37 -40.40 10.18
C ASP A 240 -2.04 -39.04 10.47
N PHE A 241 -3.37 -39.04 10.66
CA PHE A 241 -4.16 -37.86 11.03
C PHE A 241 -4.36 -37.70 12.55
N SER A 242 -3.93 -38.67 13.36
CA SER A 242 -3.92 -38.50 14.80
C SER A 242 -3.01 -37.33 15.19
N VAL A 243 -3.45 -36.54 16.18
CA VAL A 243 -2.88 -35.23 16.57
C VAL A 243 -1.38 -35.32 16.90
N ASP A 244 -0.89 -36.51 17.23
CA ASP A 244 0.50 -36.77 17.59
C ASP A 244 1.46 -36.83 16.39
N PHE A 245 0.97 -37.13 15.18
CA PHE A 245 1.82 -37.18 13.97
C PHE A 245 2.04 -35.79 13.35
N VAL A 246 1.07 -34.88 13.47
CA VAL A 246 1.19 -33.49 12.99
C VAL A 246 2.18 -32.69 13.85
N ARG A 247 2.29 -33.01 15.15
CA ARG A 247 3.26 -32.36 16.06
C ARG A 247 4.70 -32.86 15.89
N LYS A 248 4.90 -34.06 15.33
CA LYS A 248 6.22 -34.69 15.16
C LYS A 248 6.78 -34.63 13.74
N LYS A 249 6.11 -34.00 12.77
CA LYS A 249 6.77 -33.70 11.50
C LYS A 249 7.85 -32.63 11.78
N PRO A 250 9.15 -32.95 11.60
CA PRO A 250 10.17 -31.91 11.64
C PRO A 250 9.77 -30.90 10.57
N LYS A 251 9.63 -29.63 10.96
CA LYS A 251 9.56 -28.54 9.99
C LYS A 251 10.79 -28.70 9.13
N LYS A 252 10.65 -29.28 7.92
CA LYS A 252 11.68 -29.18 6.91
C LYS A 252 11.89 -27.70 6.76
N LEU A 253 13.00 -27.22 7.30
CA LEU A 253 13.54 -25.91 7.01
C LEU A 253 13.52 -25.86 5.48
N ILE A 254 12.71 -24.95 4.95
CA ILE A 254 12.78 -24.56 3.56
C ILE A 254 14.14 -23.89 3.46
N ALA A 255 15.18 -24.70 3.28
CA ALA A 255 16.49 -24.25 2.89
C ALA A 255 16.30 -23.69 1.48
N ALA A 256 16.30 -22.37 1.43
CA ALA A 256 16.43 -21.64 0.19
C ALA A 256 17.72 -22.11 -0.50
N GLY A 257 17.58 -22.53 -1.76
CA GLY A 257 18.68 -22.51 -2.73
C GLY A 257 19.77 -23.57 -2.56
N GLN A 258 19.45 -24.85 -2.76
CA GLN A 258 20.42 -25.77 -3.36
C GLN A 258 19.76 -26.50 -4.53
N SER A 259 20.14 -26.03 -5.72
CA SER A 259 19.87 -26.63 -7.01
C SER A 259 20.38 -28.07 -7.06
N LEU A 260 19.47 -29.01 -7.34
CA LEU A 260 19.76 -30.36 -7.84
C LEU A 260 20.32 -30.28 -9.27
N GLY A 261 21.51 -29.69 -9.41
CA GLY A 261 22.27 -29.63 -10.65
C GLY A 261 23.64 -30.26 -10.43
N SER A 262 23.77 -31.52 -10.85
CA SER A 262 25.00 -32.26 -11.23
C SER A 262 25.05 -33.68 -10.64
N LEU A 263 24.47 -34.61 -11.39
CA LEU A 263 24.98 -35.98 -11.46
C LEU A 263 25.53 -36.11 -12.89
N PRO A 264 26.86 -36.18 -13.08
CA PRO A 264 27.43 -36.39 -14.40
C PRO A 264 27.23 -37.85 -14.83
N THR A 265 26.65 -38.00 -16.02
CA THR A 265 26.66 -39.21 -16.84
C THR A 265 28.09 -39.63 -17.15
N LYS A 266 28.29 -40.95 -17.07
CA LYS A 266 29.54 -41.69 -17.26
C LYS A 266 29.65 -42.09 -18.74
N ASP A 267 30.71 -41.65 -19.41
CA ASP A 267 31.35 -42.22 -20.61
C ASP A 267 32.83 -41.83 -20.47
N GLY A 268 33.86 -42.68 -20.47
CA GLY A 268 34.00 -44.13 -20.49
C GLY A 268 35.47 -44.49 -20.22
N ILE A 269 35.73 -45.80 -20.11
CA ILE A 269 36.99 -46.49 -20.48
C ILE A 269 38.24 -46.17 -19.63
N PHE A 270 38.50 -46.99 -18.60
CA PHE A 270 39.67 -47.91 -18.54
C PHE A 270 39.58 -48.80 -17.28
N GLU A 271 40.09 -50.03 -17.43
CA GLU A 271 40.15 -51.18 -16.50
C GLU A 271 40.76 -50.82 -15.14
N THR A 272 40.42 -51.42 -14.00
CA THR A 272 40.67 -52.83 -13.66
C THR A 272 39.86 -53.28 -12.43
N GLU A 273 39.59 -54.58 -12.41
CA GLU A 273 39.22 -55.51 -11.33
C GLU A 273 39.15 -54.99 -9.88
N VAL A 274 38.04 -55.26 -9.18
CA VAL A 274 37.97 -56.21 -8.04
C VAL A 274 36.49 -56.39 -7.65
N LYS A 275 36.06 -57.64 -7.61
CA LYS A 275 34.73 -58.12 -7.21
C LYS A 275 34.45 -57.78 -5.74
N SER A 276 33.32 -57.12 -5.47
CA SER A 276 32.68 -57.14 -4.14
C SER A 276 31.22 -57.56 -4.25
N LEU A 277 30.87 -58.55 -3.44
CA LEU A 277 29.63 -59.33 -3.41
C LEU A 277 28.43 -58.58 -2.80
N SER A 278 28.22 -57.29 -3.10
CA SER A 278 27.15 -56.48 -2.49
C SER A 278 26.07 -55.97 -3.46
N GLU A 279 26.12 -56.30 -4.75
CA GLU A 279 25.14 -55.83 -5.75
C GLU A 279 24.22 -56.94 -6.29
N ALA A 280 23.56 -57.70 -5.41
CA ALA A 280 22.32 -58.37 -5.78
C ALA A 280 21.15 -57.38 -5.66
N ALA A 281 21.22 -56.26 -6.39
CA ALA A 281 20.12 -55.32 -6.49
C ALA A 281 19.00 -55.99 -7.29
N PHE A 282 17.90 -56.34 -6.59
CA PHE A 282 16.66 -56.82 -7.18
C PHE A 282 16.25 -55.88 -8.33
N LYS A 283 16.36 -56.36 -9.57
CA LYS A 283 15.87 -55.66 -10.76
C LYS A 283 14.42 -56.10 -10.98
N PRO A 284 13.41 -55.30 -10.57
CA PRO A 284 12.02 -55.68 -10.80
C PRO A 284 11.78 -55.88 -12.30
N HIS A 285 11.23 -57.03 -12.65
CA HIS A 285 10.87 -57.39 -14.02
C HIS A 285 9.88 -56.36 -14.56
N LYS A 286 10.28 -55.60 -15.58
CA LYS A 286 9.41 -54.61 -16.25
C LYS A 286 8.58 -55.34 -17.30
N TRP A 287 7.30 -55.51 -17.01
CA TRP A 287 6.33 -56.01 -17.98
C TRP A 287 6.28 -55.09 -19.21
N LYS A 288 6.20 -55.67 -20.41
CA LYS A 288 6.00 -54.90 -21.65
C LYS A 288 4.67 -54.15 -21.57
N LYS A 289 4.65 -52.87 -21.93
CA LYS A 289 3.40 -52.10 -21.98
C LYS A 289 2.44 -52.73 -22.99
N ASN A 290 1.18 -52.90 -22.60
CA ASN A 290 0.15 -53.49 -23.44
C ASN A 290 -0.23 -52.52 -24.58
N PRO A 291 -0.06 -52.88 -25.87
CA PRO A 291 -0.33 -51.98 -27.01
C PRO A 291 -1.81 -51.64 -27.20
N MET A 292 -2.73 -52.35 -26.52
CA MET A 292 -4.17 -52.10 -26.61
C MET A 292 -4.66 -50.99 -25.66
N VAL A 293 -3.81 -50.50 -24.75
CA VAL A 293 -4.16 -49.41 -23.83
C VAL A 293 -3.57 -48.10 -24.39
N PRO A 294 -4.40 -47.11 -24.77
CA PRO A 294 -3.91 -45.80 -25.18
C PRO A 294 -3.02 -45.21 -24.09
N ASP A 295 -1.82 -44.77 -24.48
CA ASP A 295 -0.86 -44.17 -23.55
C ASP A 295 -1.51 -43.05 -22.74
N GLU A 296 -1.29 -43.05 -21.42
CA GLU A 296 -1.79 -42.01 -20.54
C GLU A 296 -1.39 -40.63 -21.08
N LYS A 297 -2.39 -39.77 -21.37
CA LYS A 297 -2.14 -38.40 -21.83
C LYS A 297 -1.13 -37.76 -20.87
N PRO A 298 -0.05 -37.13 -21.38
CA PRO A 298 0.98 -36.57 -20.52
C PRO A 298 0.33 -35.61 -19.54
N LYS A 299 0.51 -35.87 -18.24
CA LYS A 299 -0.01 -35.01 -17.18
C LYS A 299 0.54 -33.61 -17.44
N LYS A 300 -0.35 -32.64 -17.72
CA LYS A 300 0.04 -31.24 -17.90
C LYS A 300 0.91 -30.86 -16.72
N ALA A 301 2.17 -30.53 -16.98
CA ALA A 301 3.07 -30.07 -15.94
C ALA A 301 2.40 -28.87 -15.26
N PHE A 302 2.14 -28.99 -13.95
CA PHE A 302 1.64 -27.88 -13.16
C PHE A 302 2.74 -26.83 -13.14
N VAL A 303 2.68 -25.88 -14.07
CA VAL A 303 3.45 -24.65 -13.96
C VAL A 303 2.89 -23.94 -12.74
N LYS A 304 3.66 -23.95 -11.65
CA LYS A 304 3.31 -23.19 -10.45
C LYS A 304 3.48 -21.72 -10.79
N ILE A 305 2.43 -21.13 -11.33
CA ILE A 305 2.35 -19.70 -11.59
C ILE A 305 2.26 -19.04 -10.22
N ASP A 306 3.40 -18.57 -9.72
CA ASP A 306 3.45 -17.78 -8.51
C ASP A 306 2.91 -16.39 -8.83
N TYR A 307 1.60 -16.22 -8.60
CA TYR A 307 0.84 -15.01 -8.86
C TYR A 307 1.51 -13.74 -8.32
N LEU A 308 2.30 -13.84 -7.24
CA LEU A 308 3.03 -12.70 -6.71
C LEU A 308 4.25 -12.34 -7.55
N THR A 309 4.96 -13.34 -8.07
CA THR A 309 6.07 -13.10 -9.01
C THR A 309 5.57 -12.62 -10.37
N GLU A 310 4.44 -13.14 -10.84
CA GLU A 310 3.78 -12.66 -12.06
C GLU A 310 3.27 -11.22 -11.86
N LYS A 311 2.64 -10.90 -10.71
CA LYS A 311 2.27 -9.52 -10.34
C LYS A 311 3.47 -8.59 -10.14
N ARG A 312 4.62 -9.08 -9.66
CA ARG A 312 5.87 -8.30 -9.57
C ARG A 312 6.43 -8.03 -10.95
N LYS A 313 6.47 -9.03 -11.84
CA LYS A 313 6.87 -8.86 -13.25
C LYS A 313 5.91 -7.94 -14.02
N GLU A 314 4.61 -8.01 -13.77
CA GLU A 314 3.64 -7.05 -14.34
C GLU A 314 3.87 -5.63 -13.83
N ARG A 315 4.33 -5.46 -12.59
CA ARG A 315 4.66 -4.15 -12.01
C ARG A 315 6.05 -3.65 -12.41
N GLU A 316 7.01 -4.53 -12.66
CA GLU A 316 8.35 -4.20 -13.17
C GLU A 316 8.31 -3.91 -14.66
N GLY A 317 7.54 -4.67 -15.45
CA GLY A 317 7.22 -4.37 -16.85
C GLY A 317 6.29 -3.16 -17.03
N LYS A 318 5.64 -2.70 -15.95
CA LYS A 318 4.96 -1.40 -15.83
C LYS A 318 5.69 -0.43 -14.90
N GLY A 319 6.95 -0.71 -14.52
CA GLY A 319 7.83 0.33 -14.03
C GLY A 319 7.98 1.32 -15.17
N LEU A 320 7.95 2.62 -14.88
CA LEU A 320 7.98 3.71 -15.87
C LEU A 320 8.77 3.27 -17.09
N SER A 321 8.08 2.83 -18.15
CA SER A 321 8.77 2.56 -19.38
C SER A 321 9.25 3.93 -19.82
N THR A 322 10.54 4.15 -19.67
CA THR A 322 11.30 5.26 -20.28
C THR A 322 11.21 5.20 -21.82
N ASP A 323 10.49 4.22 -22.38
CA ASP A 323 9.88 4.32 -23.70
C ASP A 323 8.81 5.41 -23.71
N GLN A 324 9.26 6.63 -23.96
CA GLN A 324 8.65 7.57 -24.89
C GLN A 324 9.54 8.81 -25.02
N ASN A 325 10.77 8.63 -25.50
CA ASN A 325 11.36 9.67 -26.33
C ASN A 325 10.52 9.72 -27.61
N VAL A 326 9.46 10.52 -27.59
CA VAL A 326 8.69 10.82 -28.78
C VAL A 326 9.56 11.77 -29.59
N ASP A 327 10.33 11.24 -30.53
CA ASP A 327 11.22 12.00 -31.41
C ASP A 327 10.38 12.92 -32.33
N TRP A 328 9.94 14.06 -31.82
CA TRP A 328 9.29 15.12 -32.62
C TRP A 328 10.33 15.93 -33.42
N GLU A 329 11.60 15.90 -33.01
CA GLU A 329 12.71 16.60 -33.68
C GLU A 329 12.96 16.08 -35.10
N LYS A 330 12.75 14.77 -35.34
CA LYS A 330 12.89 14.16 -36.67
C LYS A 330 11.82 14.69 -37.63
N ASP A 331 10.58 14.79 -37.18
CA ASP A 331 9.46 15.27 -37.99
C ASP A 331 9.60 16.75 -38.40
N ILE A 332 10.31 17.56 -37.60
CA ILE A 332 10.54 18.99 -37.86
C ILE A 332 11.70 19.21 -38.85
N ASN A 333 12.70 18.34 -38.84
CA ASN A 333 13.87 18.44 -39.71
C ASN A 333 13.63 17.84 -41.12
N GLU A 334 12.55 17.07 -41.31
CA GLU A 334 12.19 16.45 -42.59
C GLU A 334 11.41 17.40 -43.53
N GLY A 335 12.14 18.32 -44.16
CA GLY A 335 11.69 19.10 -45.34
C GLY A 335 10.62 20.17 -45.06
N GLU A 336 9.95 20.64 -46.12
CA GLU A 336 8.88 21.65 -45.99
C GLU A 336 7.72 21.13 -45.11
N MET A 337 7.21 22.06 -44.28
CA MET A 337 6.19 21.81 -43.27
C MET A 337 4.79 21.89 -43.87
N ASP A 338 4.30 20.75 -44.37
CA ASP A 338 2.89 20.63 -44.77
C ASP A 338 1.94 20.79 -43.59
N LYS A 339 0.72 21.30 -43.85
CA LYS A 339 -0.36 21.41 -42.86
C LYS A 339 -0.61 20.10 -42.09
N ASN A 340 -0.54 18.96 -42.80
CA ASN A 340 -0.70 17.63 -42.20
C ASN A 340 0.45 17.24 -41.25
N LYS A 341 1.68 17.68 -41.53
CA LYS A 341 2.83 17.46 -40.63
C LYS A 341 2.70 18.34 -39.39
N ILE A 342 2.31 19.60 -39.56
CA ILE A 342 2.05 20.54 -38.46
C ILE A 342 0.99 19.98 -37.51
N GLU A 343 -0.12 19.47 -38.02
CA GLU A 343 -1.16 18.84 -37.18
C GLU A 343 -0.66 17.60 -36.44
N LYS A 344 0.15 16.75 -37.09
CA LYS A 344 0.77 15.59 -36.45
C LYS A 344 1.71 15.98 -35.31
N ILE A 345 2.57 16.98 -35.52
CA ILE A 345 3.52 17.45 -34.51
C ILE A 345 2.74 18.13 -33.36
N LYS A 346 1.71 18.92 -33.67
CA LYS A 346 0.82 19.53 -32.65
C LYS A 346 0.11 18.48 -31.82
N ALA A 347 -0.39 17.40 -32.44
CA ALA A 347 -1.00 16.28 -31.74
C ALA A 347 0.01 15.51 -30.88
N LYS A 348 1.24 15.32 -31.35
CA LYS A 348 2.34 14.71 -30.57
C LYS A 348 2.71 15.58 -29.37
N ALA A 349 2.90 16.89 -29.55
CA ALA A 349 3.20 17.83 -28.48
C ALA A 349 2.08 17.88 -27.41
N ALA A 350 0.81 17.88 -27.85
CA ALA A 350 -0.33 17.84 -26.94
C ALA A 350 -0.40 16.53 -26.14
N ARG A 351 -0.04 15.38 -26.74
CA ARG A 351 0.02 14.10 -26.03
C ARG A 351 1.13 14.08 -24.98
N ILE A 352 2.31 14.62 -25.30
CA ILE A 352 3.44 14.75 -24.37
C ILE A 352 3.04 15.63 -23.18
N GLU A 353 2.42 16.79 -23.45
CA GLU A 353 1.93 17.72 -22.42
C GLU A 353 0.87 17.08 -21.50
N GLN A 354 -0.13 16.41 -22.08
CA GLN A 354 -1.15 15.72 -21.28
C GLN A 354 -0.56 14.60 -20.42
N LYS A 355 0.46 13.89 -20.93
CA LYS A 355 1.16 12.85 -20.18
C LYS A 355 1.97 13.47 -19.03
N ALA A 356 2.69 14.56 -19.30
CA ALA A 356 3.45 15.29 -18.30
C ALA A 356 2.55 15.86 -17.19
N LEU A 357 1.43 16.51 -17.54
CA LEU A 357 0.46 17.05 -16.57
C LEU A 357 -0.18 15.95 -15.70
N LYS A 358 -0.45 14.77 -16.27
CA LYS A 358 -0.94 13.62 -15.49
C LYS A 358 0.11 13.14 -14.50
N GLN A 359 1.37 13.08 -14.91
CA GLN A 359 2.47 12.67 -14.05
C GLN A 359 2.78 13.72 -12.98
N GLU A 360 2.76 15.00 -13.31
CA GLU A 360 2.89 16.12 -12.36
C GLU A 360 1.82 16.04 -11.26
N ARG A 361 0.55 15.81 -11.61
CA ARG A 361 -0.53 15.61 -10.62
C ARG A 361 -0.28 14.43 -9.69
N LEU A 362 0.24 13.32 -10.24
CA LEU A 362 0.63 12.14 -9.45
C LEU A 362 1.83 12.42 -8.54
N MET A 363 2.79 13.22 -9.00
CA MET A 363 3.97 13.62 -8.23
C MET A 363 3.62 14.58 -7.10
N ASN A 364 2.69 15.52 -7.31
CA ASN A 364 2.19 16.41 -6.26
C ASN A 364 1.53 15.66 -5.09
N LEU A 365 1.06 14.42 -5.31
CA LEU A 365 0.51 13.53 -4.27
C LEU A 365 1.60 12.74 -3.52
N VAL A 366 2.76 12.49 -4.13
CA VAL A 366 3.86 11.69 -3.57
C VAL A 366 4.98 12.63 -3.14
N ARG A 367 5.18 12.83 -1.82
CA ARG A 367 6.20 13.74 -1.28
C ARG A 367 7.56 13.59 -1.99
N ASN A 368 8.06 14.68 -2.58
CA ASN A 368 9.28 14.80 -3.42
C ASN A 368 10.62 14.53 -2.70
N THR A 369 10.63 13.91 -1.52
CA THR A 369 11.84 13.75 -0.69
C THR A 369 12.66 12.50 -1.02
N SER A 370 12.16 11.60 -1.87
CA SER A 370 12.93 10.41 -2.28
C SER A 370 13.78 10.69 -3.53
N PRO A 371 14.98 10.09 -3.66
CA PRO A 371 15.84 10.27 -4.84
C PRO A 371 15.14 9.83 -6.15
N LYS A 372 14.29 8.80 -6.09
CA LYS A 372 13.45 8.37 -7.22
C LYS A 372 12.37 9.39 -7.58
N GLY A 373 11.90 10.16 -6.60
CA GLY A 373 10.97 11.27 -6.81
C GLY A 373 11.65 12.45 -7.51
N LEU A 374 12.90 12.74 -7.19
CA LEU A 374 13.67 13.78 -7.88
C LEU A 374 13.94 13.41 -9.35
N GLU A 375 14.31 12.16 -9.64
CA GLU A 375 14.49 11.67 -11.01
C GLU A 375 13.19 11.74 -11.82
N ALA A 376 12.07 11.29 -11.24
CA ALA A 376 10.77 11.35 -11.90
C ALA A 376 10.31 12.80 -12.12
N ALA A 377 10.63 13.72 -11.21
CA ALA A 377 10.33 15.14 -11.38
C ALA A 377 11.17 15.76 -12.51
N GLY A 378 12.44 15.36 -12.62
CA GLY A 378 13.30 15.71 -13.75
C GLY A 378 12.69 15.27 -15.09
N GLN A 379 12.24 14.02 -15.18
CA GLN A 379 11.60 13.50 -16.40
C GLN A 379 10.32 14.26 -16.76
N VAL A 380 9.48 14.62 -15.78
CA VAL A 380 8.26 15.44 -16.02
C VAL A 380 8.64 16.81 -16.58
N ASN A 381 9.66 17.45 -16.02
CA ASN A 381 10.16 18.73 -16.54
C ASN A 381 10.68 18.60 -17.97
N ASP A 382 11.44 17.55 -18.28
CA ASP A 382 11.94 17.29 -19.64
C ASP A 382 10.80 17.08 -20.66
N MET A 383 9.72 16.41 -20.26
CA MET A 383 8.52 16.27 -21.10
C MET A 383 7.78 17.60 -21.33
N ILE A 384 7.69 18.45 -20.31
CA ILE A 384 7.09 19.79 -20.45
C ILE A 384 7.96 20.64 -21.38
N ILE A 385 9.28 20.66 -21.16
CA ILE A 385 10.24 21.41 -21.97
C ILE A 385 10.18 20.94 -23.42
N SER A 386 10.15 19.63 -23.67
CA SER A 386 10.07 19.09 -25.04
C SER A 386 8.75 19.44 -25.74
N SER A 387 7.61 19.44 -25.04
CA SER A 387 6.34 19.92 -25.60
C SER A 387 6.38 21.41 -25.96
N ILE A 388 6.97 22.24 -25.09
CA ILE A 388 7.14 23.68 -25.34
C ILE A 388 8.05 23.90 -26.55
N LYS A 389 9.20 23.23 -26.61
CA LYS A 389 10.13 23.30 -27.75
C LYS A 389 9.44 22.90 -29.06
N ALA A 390 8.67 21.81 -29.06
CA ALA A 390 7.91 21.38 -30.24
C ALA A 390 6.89 22.44 -30.70
N LYS A 391 6.16 23.07 -29.76
CA LYS A 391 5.21 24.15 -30.08
C LYS A 391 5.89 25.40 -30.63
N LEU A 392 7.04 25.79 -30.05
CA LEU A 392 7.83 26.93 -30.53
C LEU A 392 8.40 26.69 -31.93
N ALA A 393 8.93 25.49 -32.18
CA ALA A 393 9.47 25.12 -33.48
C ALA A 393 8.39 25.10 -34.58
N ILE A 394 7.14 24.73 -34.25
CA ILE A 394 6.00 24.91 -35.18
C ILE A 394 5.79 26.40 -35.48
N LEU A 395 5.83 27.27 -34.48
CA LEU A 395 5.59 28.71 -34.66
C LEU A 395 6.67 29.35 -35.54
N GLU A 396 7.95 29.02 -35.33
CA GLU A 396 9.07 29.52 -36.15
C GLU A 396 8.95 29.14 -37.63
N LYS A 397 8.40 27.95 -37.93
CA LYS A 397 8.22 27.48 -39.32
C LYS A 397 6.93 27.96 -39.97
N VAL A 398 5.88 28.24 -39.19
CA VAL A 398 4.57 28.68 -39.69
C VAL A 398 4.49 30.20 -39.83
N ALA A 399 5.25 30.95 -39.03
CA ALA A 399 5.39 32.39 -39.15
C ALA A 399 6.79 32.72 -39.70
N PRO A 400 7.08 32.48 -41.00
CA PRO A 400 8.26 33.06 -41.59
C PRO A 400 8.08 34.58 -41.64
N SER A 401 8.99 35.30 -41.00
CA SER A 401 9.24 36.73 -41.23
C SER A 401 9.51 37.02 -42.69
#